data_AF-A0A0N4ZVW5-F1
#
_entry.id   AF-A0A0N4ZVW5-F1
#
_cell.length_a   1.000
_cell.length_b   1.000
_cell.length_c   1.000
_cell.angle_alpha   90.00
_cell.angle_beta   90.00
_cell.angle_gamma   90.00
#
_symmetry.space_group_name_H-M   'P 1'
#
loop_
_entity.id
_entity.type
_entity.pdbx_description
1 polymer ?
#
loop_
_entity_poly.entity_id
_entity_poly.type
_entity_poly.pdbx_seq_one_letter_code
_entity_poly.pdbx_strand_id
1 'polypeptide(L)'
;MADIPTTSEGGEITPSNNSDDNFESQLLDQIEPFLFASLFQSHVIPVRLKILYDTILDKVSFKGKLALLKSFGWTIEDYERGYIKQAAS
;
A
#
# COMPACT_ATOMS: atom_id res chain seq x y z
N MET A 1 7.74 1.02 -55.59
CA MET A 1 6.60 0.87 -54.66
C MET A 1 7.04 -0.08 -53.57
N ALA A 2 7.24 0.29 -52.31
CA ALA A 2 7.33 1.58 -51.63
C ALA A 2 8.14 1.29 -50.34
N ASP A 3 9.06 2.18 -49.97
CA ASP A 3 9.53 2.27 -48.58
C ASP A 3 8.46 3.00 -47.77
N ILE A 4 8.03 2.44 -46.63
CA ILE A 4 7.54 3.23 -45.49
C ILE A 4 7.67 2.43 -44.17
N PRO A 5 8.00 3.12 -43.05
CA PRO A 5 8.35 2.53 -41.76
C PRO A 5 7.15 2.48 -40.80
N THR A 6 7.25 1.72 -39.71
CA THR A 6 6.45 1.98 -38.49
C THR A 6 7.29 1.67 -37.25
N THR A 7 7.54 2.75 -36.53
CA THR A 7 8.01 2.92 -35.16
C THR A 7 6.98 2.45 -34.12
N SER A 8 7.48 2.24 -32.89
CA SER A 8 6.72 2.19 -31.62
C SER A 8 5.79 0.99 -31.49
N GLU A 9 5.68 0.28 -30.38
CA GLU A 9 5.91 0.65 -28.98
C GLU A 9 5.85 -0.68 -28.22
N GLY A 10 6.84 -0.99 -27.38
CA GLY A 10 6.93 -2.34 -26.82
C GLY A 10 7.74 -2.39 -25.55
N GLY A 11 7.23 -1.73 -24.51
CA GLY A 11 7.62 -1.95 -23.13
C GLY A 11 8.90 -1.23 -22.73
N GLU A 12 8.74 -0.03 -22.20
CA GLU A 12 9.66 0.50 -21.20
C GLU A 12 9.73 -0.52 -20.06
N ILE A 13 10.75 -1.38 -20.09
CA ILE A 13 11.15 -2.15 -18.91
C ILE A 13 11.81 -1.11 -18.01
N THR A 14 10.99 -0.42 -17.22
CA THR A 14 11.51 0.38 -16.11
C THR A 14 12.32 -0.58 -15.23
N PRO A 15 13.61 -0.31 -15.00
CA PRO A 15 14.41 -1.15 -14.11
C PRO A 15 13.79 -1.06 -12.72
N SER A 16 13.21 -2.17 -12.27
CA SER A 16 12.70 -2.34 -10.91
C SER A 16 13.83 -2.02 -9.92
N ASN A 17 13.63 -0.99 -9.09
CA ASN A 17 14.52 -0.66 -7.99
C ASN A 17 14.46 -1.79 -6.94
N ASN A 18 15.25 -2.85 -7.13
CA ASN A 18 15.31 -4.04 -6.26
C ASN A 18 15.55 -3.73 -4.76
N SER A 19 16.00 -2.51 -4.44
CA SER A 19 16.26 -2.05 -3.07
C SER A 19 14.99 -1.64 -2.32
N ASP A 20 14.03 -1.01 -3.00
CA ASP A 20 12.81 -0.45 -2.39
C ASP A 20 11.83 -1.58 -2.04
N ASP A 21 11.72 -2.58 -2.92
CA ASP A 21 10.91 -3.78 -2.70
C ASP A 21 11.37 -4.58 -1.47
N ASN A 22 12.69 -4.64 -1.25
CA ASN A 22 13.27 -5.34 -0.12
C ASN A 22 12.92 -4.63 1.21
N PHE A 23 13.00 -3.30 1.24
CA PHE A 23 12.61 -2.52 2.42
C PHE A 23 11.11 -2.63 2.71
N GLU A 24 10.25 -2.56 1.68
CA GLU A 24 8.81 -2.74 1.83
C GLU A 24 8.48 -4.11 2.42
N SER A 25 9.10 -5.19 1.94
CA SER A 25 8.87 -6.54 2.47
C SER A 25 9.25 -6.68 3.96
N GLN A 26 10.41 -6.15 4.36
CA GLN A 26 10.83 -6.16 5.77
C GLN A 26 9.89 -5.33 6.66
N LEU A 27 9.40 -4.21 6.16
CA LEU A 27 8.44 -3.38 6.89
C LEU A 27 7.11 -4.10 7.07
N LEU A 28 6.61 -4.78 6.02
CA LEU A 28 5.38 -5.56 6.06
C LEU A 28 5.45 -6.68 7.10
N ASP A 29 6.53 -7.45 7.10
CA ASP A 29 6.76 -8.53 8.06
C ASP A 29 6.75 -8.03 9.53
N GLN A 30 7.23 -6.81 9.76
CA GLN A 30 7.26 -6.21 11.09
C GLN A 30 5.89 -5.70 11.54
N ILE A 31 5.09 -5.11 10.64
CA ILE A 31 3.81 -4.49 11.01
C ILE A 31 2.63 -5.46 11.01
N GLU A 32 2.72 -6.56 10.25
CA GLU A 32 1.64 -7.54 10.10
C GLU A 32 1.11 -8.05 11.45
N PRO A 33 1.95 -8.44 12.45
CA PRO A 33 1.45 -8.92 13.73
C PRO A 33 0.69 -7.86 14.54
N PHE A 34 1.12 -6.59 14.46
CA PHE A 34 0.48 -5.48 15.17
C PHE A 34 -0.86 -5.10 14.56
N LEU A 35 -0.93 -5.12 13.22
CA LEU A 35 -2.17 -4.89 12.48
C LEU A 35 -3.14 -6.05 12.71
N PHE A 36 -2.66 -7.30 12.67
CA PHE A 36 -3.47 -8.46 13.03
C PHE A 36 -4.09 -8.28 14.42
N ALA A 37 -3.29 -8.02 15.45
CA ALA A 37 -3.79 -7.88 16.81
C ALA A 37 -4.80 -6.73 16.99
N SER A 38 -4.69 -5.66 16.19
CA SER A 38 -5.54 -4.47 16.34
C SER A 38 -6.79 -4.49 15.46
N LEU A 39 -6.73 -5.17 14.31
CA LEU A 39 -7.82 -5.26 13.33
C LEU A 39 -8.63 -6.55 13.45
N PHE A 40 -8.04 -7.60 14.02
CA PHE A 40 -8.74 -8.87 14.22
C PHE A 40 -9.91 -8.68 15.17
N GLN A 41 -11.12 -8.94 14.66
CA GLN A 41 -12.41 -8.77 15.36
C GLN A 41 -12.74 -7.35 15.83
N SER A 42 -11.91 -6.35 15.50
CA SER A 42 -12.25 -4.95 15.75
C SER A 42 -13.19 -4.44 14.66
N HIS A 43 -14.16 -3.61 15.05
CA HIS A 43 -15.01 -2.90 14.09
C HIS A 43 -14.56 -1.45 13.85
N VAL A 44 -13.69 -0.91 14.72
CA VAL A 44 -13.21 0.49 14.64
C VAL A 44 -11.80 0.57 15.22
N ILE A 45 -10.89 1.22 14.49
CA ILE A 45 -9.51 1.46 14.94
C ILE A 45 -9.48 2.72 15.81
N PRO A 46 -8.90 2.68 17.02
CA PRO A 46 -8.65 3.89 17.80
C PRO A 46 -7.83 4.91 17.01
N VAL A 47 -8.23 6.18 17.03
CA VAL A 47 -7.63 7.28 16.22
C VAL A 47 -6.10 7.33 16.31
N ARG A 48 -5.53 7.12 17.50
CA ARG A 48 -4.07 7.14 17.70
C ARG A 48 -3.34 6.01 16.96
N LEU A 49 -3.95 4.83 16.90
CA LEU A 49 -3.41 3.69 16.16
C LEU A 49 -3.54 3.92 14.65
N LYS A 50 -4.67 4.46 14.21
CA LYS A 50 -4.91 4.83 12.81
C LYS A 50 -3.87 5.83 12.30
N ILE A 51 -3.57 6.88 13.07
CA ILE A 51 -2.51 7.85 12.73
C ILE A 51 -1.14 7.16 12.58
N LEU A 52 -0.79 6.28 13.53
CA LEU A 52 0.48 5.55 13.47
C LEU A 52 0.54 4.64 12.24
N TYR A 53 -0.53 3.90 11.97
CA TYR A 53 -0.60 3.07 10.77
C TYR A 53 -0.56 3.88 9.49
N ASP A 54 -1.18 5.06 9.42
CA ASP A 54 -1.09 5.93 8.25
C ASP A 54 0.38 6.32 8.00
N THR A 55 1.13 6.73 9.03
CA THR A 55 2.55 7.08 8.85
C THR A 55 3.44 5.94 8.37
N ILE A 56 3.06 4.69 8.65
CA ILE A 56 3.81 3.51 8.27
C ILE A 56 3.36 3.03 6.88
N LEU A 57 2.05 2.93 6.66
CA LEU A 57 1.44 2.47 5.41
C LEU A 57 1.55 3.50 4.28
N ASP A 58 1.85 4.77 4.56
CA ASP A 58 2.23 5.76 3.54
C ASP A 58 3.59 5.46 2.90
N LYS A 59 4.44 4.66 3.55
CA LYS A 59 5.76 4.25 3.03
C LYS A 59 5.69 2.99 2.17
N VAL A 60 4.51 2.36 2.11
CA VAL A 60 4.25 1.09 1.41
C VAL A 60 3.45 1.39 0.15
N SER A 61 3.70 0.64 -0.92
CA SER A 61 2.89 0.71 -2.13
C SER A 61 1.39 0.54 -1.84
N PHE A 62 0.53 1.21 -2.62
CA PHE A 62 -0.93 1.07 -2.48
C PHE A 62 -1.39 -0.38 -2.65
N LYS A 63 -0.72 -1.14 -3.53
CA LYS A 63 -0.98 -2.55 -3.77
C LYS A 63 -0.64 -3.41 -2.55
N GLY A 64 0.50 -3.15 -1.90
CA GLY A 64 0.91 -3.83 -0.67
C GLY A 64 -0.07 -3.56 0.48
N LYS A 65 -0.49 -2.30 0.64
CA LYS A 65 -1.52 -1.89 1.61
C LYS A 65 -2.83 -2.66 1.42
N LEU A 66 -3.32 -2.77 0.18
CA LEU A 66 -4.56 -3.49 -0.12
C LEU A 66 -4.45 -4.99 0.16
N ALA A 67 -3.32 -5.61 -0.21
CA ALA A 67 -3.07 -7.02 0.05
C ALA A 67 -3.05 -7.32 1.56
N LEU A 68 -2.44 -6.43 2.35
CA LEU A 68 -2.36 -6.53 3.80
C LEU A 68 -3.73 -6.32 4.48
N LEU A 69 -4.50 -5.30 4.09
CA LEU A 69 -5.86 -5.12 4.65
C LEU A 69 -6.77 -6.31 4.34
N LYS A 70 -6.63 -6.88 3.13
CA LYS A 70 -7.39 -8.06 2.71
C LYS A 70 -7.06 -9.30 3.55
N SER A 71 -5.82 -9.47 4.03
CA SER A 71 -5.47 -10.62 4.90
C SER A 71 -6.23 -10.58 6.23
N PHE A 72 -6.64 -9.40 6.67
CA PHE A 72 -7.44 -9.18 7.88
C PHE A 72 -8.95 -9.11 7.63
N GLY A 73 -9.40 -9.21 6.37
CA GLY A 73 -10.82 -9.10 5.99
C GLY A 73 -11.34 -7.67 5.93
N TRP A 74 -10.46 -6.67 5.84
CA TRP A 74 -10.82 -5.26 5.75
C TRP A 74 -10.69 -4.74 4.32
N THR A 75 -11.61 -3.85 3.93
CA THR A 75 -11.50 -3.05 2.71
C THR A 75 -10.74 -1.74 2.98
N ILE A 76 -10.33 -1.04 1.92
CA ILE A 76 -9.70 0.28 2.09
C ILE A 76 -10.71 1.28 2.69
N GLU A 77 -11.98 1.15 2.32
CA GLU A 77 -13.08 1.95 2.84
C GLU A 77 -13.28 1.70 4.34
N ASP A 78 -13.17 0.45 4.79
CA ASP A 78 -13.23 0.12 6.22
C ASP A 78 -12.08 0.77 6.99
N TYR A 79 -10.88 0.78 6.41
CA TYR A 79 -9.70 1.39 7.01
C TYR A 79 -9.76 2.93 7.06
N GLU A 80 -10.39 3.57 6.08
CA GLU A 80 -10.53 5.03 6.00
C GLU A 80 -11.70 5.59 6.82
N ARG A 81 -12.59 4.74 7.32
CA ARG A 81 -13.72 5.17 8.15
C ARG A 81 -13.28 5.85 9.45
N GLY A 82 -13.96 6.94 9.79
CA GLY A 82 -13.93 7.56 11.12
C GLY A 82 -12.71 8.45 11.42
N TYR A 83 -11.69 8.48 10.55
CA TYR A 83 -10.55 9.38 10.69
C TYR A 83 -10.36 10.23 9.43
N ILE A 84 -10.53 11.53 9.56
CA ILE A 84 -10.24 12.48 8.48
C ILE A 84 -8.78 12.88 8.61
N LYS A 85 -7.93 12.34 7.72
CA LYS A 85 -6.54 12.77 7.59
C LYS A 85 -6.54 14.21 7.07
N GLN A 86 -5.95 15.13 7.82
CA GLN A 86 -5.81 16.50 7.36
C GLN A 86 -4.81 16.49 6.20
N ALA A 87 -5.29 16.73 4.97
CA ALA A 87 -4.42 16.89 3.82
C ALA A 87 -3.53 18.11 4.08
N ALA A 88 -2.22 17.90 4.20
CA ALA A 88 -1.27 19.01 4.18
C ALA A 88 -1.37 19.66 2.79
N SER A 89 -1.87 20.89 2.78
CA SER A 89 -1.99 21.74 1.58
C SER A 89 -0.64 22.33 1.17
#